data_AF-A0A8H4XSR8-F1
#
_entry.id   AF-A0A8H4XSR8-F1
#
_cell.length_a   1.000
_cell.length_b   1.000
_cell.length_c   1.000
_cell.angle_alpha   90.00
_cell.angle_beta   90.00
_cell.angle_gamma   90.00
#
_symmetry.space_group_name_H-M   'P 1'
#
loop_
_entity.id
_entity.type
_entity.pdbx_description
1 polymer ?
#
loop_
_entity_poly.entity_id
_entity_poly.type
_entity_poly.pdbx_seq_one_letter_code
_entity_poly.pdbx_strand_id
1 'polypeptide(L)' 'METDPGFIAAVEEARQGQAEGGVPIGACLVSKDGKILGRGHNMRVQKGSATLH' A
#
# COMPACT_ATOMS: atom_id res chain seq x y z
N MET A 1 6.76 -9.58 11.83
CA MET A 1 6.05 -8.97 10.68
C MET A 1 4.78 -8.28 11.14
N GLU A 2 3.89 -8.91 11.91
CA GLU A 2 2.63 -8.28 12.34
C GLU A 2 2.81 -7.01 13.20
N THR A 3 3.96 -6.82 13.84
CA THR A 3 4.31 -5.62 14.62
C THR A 3 5.25 -4.66 13.88
N ASP A 4 5.66 -4.98 12.65
CA ASP A 4 6.55 -4.11 11.87
C ASP A 4 5.73 -2.92 11.33
N PRO A 5 6.14 -1.66 11.61
CA PRO A 5 5.38 -0.48 11.17
C PRO A 5 5.19 -0.40 9.65
N GLY A 6 6.17 -0.87 8.87
CA GLY A 6 6.08 -0.89 7.40
C GLY A 6 5.07 -1.93 6.91
N PHE A 7 5.07 -3.12 7.50
CA PHE A 7 4.08 -4.14 7.24
C PHE A 7 2.67 -3.67 7.59
N ILE A 8 2.47 -3.08 8.77
CA ILE A 8 1.17 -2.54 9.21
C ILE A 8 0.68 -1.50 8.20
N ALA A 9 1.53 -0.54 7.81
CA ALA A 9 1.17 0.49 6.84
C ALA A 9 0.79 -0.10 5.47
N ALA A 10 1.53 -1.10 4.97
CA ALA A 10 1.20 -1.75 3.71
C ALA A 10 -0.13 -2.51 3.77
N VAL A 11 -0.46 -3.15 4.90
CA VAL A 11 -1.75 -3.82 5.11
C VAL A 11 -2.90 -2.83 5.17
N GLU A 12 -2.72 -1.68 5.83
CA GLU A 12 -3.73 -0.60 5.84
C GLU A 12 -4.03 -0.07 4.44
N GLU A 13 -2.98 0.18 3.64
CA GLU A 13 -3.12 0.58 2.23
C GLU A 13 -3.88 -0.49 1.42
N ALA A 14 -3.54 -1.76 1.57
CA ALA A 14 -4.23 -2.85 0.88
C ALA A 14 -5.74 -2.91 1.22
N ARG A 15 -6.07 -2.71 2.51
CA ARG A 15 -7.47 -2.65 2.98
C ARG A 15 -8.20 -1.44 2.43
N GLN A 16 -7.52 -0.29 2.33
CA GLN A 16 -8.11 0.91 1.73
C GLN A 16 -8.39 0.68 0.24
N GLY A 17 -7.43 0.16 -0.53
CA GLY A 17 -7.63 -0.15 -1.94
C GLY A 17 -8.79 -1.13 -2.16
N GLN A 18 -8.95 -2.12 -1.27
CA GLN A 18 -10.12 -3.01 -1.29
C GLN A 18 -11.44 -2.26 -1.07
N ALA A 19 -11.49 -1.37 -0.09
CA ALA A 19 -12.68 -0.59 0.23
C ALA A 19 -13.08 0.36 -0.91
N GLU A 20 -12.10 0.82 -1.69
CA GLU A 20 -12.30 1.62 -2.91
C GLU A 20 -12.69 0.77 -4.13
N GLY A 21 -12.78 -0.56 -3.99
CA GLY A 21 -13.14 -1.49 -5.08
C GLY A 21 -11.96 -1.90 -5.98
N GLY A 22 -10.74 -1.57 -5.57
CA GLY A 22 -9.50 -1.96 -6.24
C GLY A 22 -9.00 -3.36 -5.87
N VAL A 23 -7.83 -3.71 -6.41
CA VAL A 23 -7.13 -4.95 -6.05
C VAL A 23 -6.44 -4.74 -4.70
N PRO A 24 -6.61 -5.62 -3.69
CA PRO A 24 -6.11 -5.41 -2.33
C PRO A 24 -4.60 -5.62 -2.22
N ILE A 25 -3.82 -4.68 -2.75
CA ILE A 25 -2.36 -4.67 -2.71
C ILE A 25 -1.93 -3.32 -2.17
N GLY A 26 -1.12 -3.34 -1.11
CA GLY A 26 -0.52 -2.17 -0.51
C GLY A 26 0.99 -2.35 -0.38
N ALA A 27 1.71 -1.23 -0.40
CA ALA A 27 3.15 -1.19 -0.31
C ALA A 27 3.60 -0.07 0.62
N CYS A 28 4.74 -0.29 1.27
CA CYS A 28 5.40 0.70 2.11
C CYS A 28 6.90 0.65 1.84
N LEU A 29 7.48 1.80 1.52
CA LEU A 29 8.92 1.98 1.36
C LEU A 29 9.50 2.44 2.71
N VAL A 30 10.41 1.65 3.27
CA VAL A 30 11.05 1.92 4.55
C VAL A 30 12.55 2.08 4.33
N SER A 31 13.13 3.12 4.91
CA SER A 31 14.56 3.35 4.88
C SER A 31 15.31 2.38 5.80
N LYS A 32 16.65 2.34 5.66
CA LYS A 32 17.50 1.48 6.50
C LYS A 32 17.37 1.77 8.01
N ASP A 33 17.11 3.02 8.37
CA ASP A 33 16.87 3.48 9.75
C ASP A 33 15.43 3.27 10.23
N GLY A 34 14.57 2.60 9.45
CA GLY A 34 13.21 2.24 9.84
C GLY A 34 12.17 3.35 9.61
N LYS A 35 12.54 4.45 8.96
CA LYS A 35 11.61 5.54 8.63
C LYS A 35 10.79 5.19 7.39
N ILE A 36 9.48 5.40 7.47
CA ILE A 36 8.61 5.29 6.29
C ILE A 36 8.88 6.47 5.36
N LEU A 37 9.26 6.16 4.13
CA LEU A 37 9.53 7.14 3.07
C LEU A 37 8.31 7.34 2.16
N GLY A 38 7.45 6.33 2.03
CA GLY A 38 6.23 6.39 1.25
C GLY A 38 5.38 5.14 1.45
N ARG A 39 4.07 5.28 1.22
CA ARG A 39 3.08 4.20 1.27
C ARG A 39 2.00 4.46 0.21
N GLY A 40 1.38 3.40 -0.28
CA GLY A 40 0.29 3.48 -1.25
C GLY A 40 -0.29 2.11 -1.57
N HIS A 41 -1.36 2.09 -2.34
CA HIS A 41 -2.03 0.89 -2.82
C HIS A 41 -2.33 0.95 -4.31
N ASN A 42 -2.73 -0.21 -4.85
CA ASN A 42 -3.09 -0.35 -6.23
C ASN A 42 -4.30 0.51 -6.61
N MET A 43 -4.11 1.35 -7.62
CA MET A 43 -5.11 2.27 -8.16
C MET A 43 -5.50 1.95 -9.62
N ARG A 44 -5.14 0.76 -10.12
CA ARG A 44 -5.38 0.38 -11.52
C ARG A 44 -6.86 0.45 -11.87
N VAL A 45 -7.72 -0.05 -10.99
CA VAL A 45 -9.17 -0.11 -11.22
C VAL A 45 -9.80 1.26 -11.01
N GLN A 46 -9.46 1.92 -9.90
CA GLN A 46 -10.02 3.20 -9.46
C GLN A 46 -9.72 4.34 -10.44
N LYS A 47 -8.58 4.27 -11.13
CA LYS A 47 -8.13 5.30 -12.08
C LYS A 47 -8.10 4.80 -13.52
N GLY A 48 -8.54 3.57 -13.80
CA GLY A 48 -8.50 2.99 -15.14
C GLY A 48 -7.10 3.00 -15.78
N SER A 49 -6.04 2.83 -14.97
CA SER A 49 -4.66 2.97 -15.42
C SER A 49 -3.91 1.64 -15.34
N ALA A 50 -3.18 1.29 -16.40
CA ALA A 50 -2.38 0.08 -16.43
C ALA A 50 -1.10 0.14 -15.59
N THR A 51 -0.71 1.31 -15.06
CA THR A 51 0.58 1.50 -14.39
C THR A 51 0.48 1.96 -12.93
N LEU A 52 -0.71 2.32 -12.45
CA LEU A 52 -0.90 2.77 -11.07
C LEU A 52 -1.10 1.56 -10.15
N HIS A 53 -0.02 0.84 -9.89
CA HIS A 53 0.01 -0.34 -9.03
C HIS A 53 0.23 -0.05 -7.56
#